data_AF-A0A2R6RS54-F1
#
_entry.id   AF-A0A2R6RS54-F1
#
_cell.length_a   1.000
_cell.length_b   1.000
_cell.length_c   1.000
_cell.angle_alpha   90.00
_cell.angle_beta   90.00
_cell.angle_gamma   90.00
#
_symmetry.space_group_name_H-M   'P 1'
#
loop_
_entity.id
_entity.type
_entity.pdbx_description
1 polymer ?
#
loop_
_entity_poly.entity_id
_entity_poly.type
_entity_poly.pdbx_seq_one_letter_code
_entity_poly.pdbx_strand_id
1 'polypeptide(L)'
;MELSIAVNTSLIALARRGIFCTEPFRIPFAGKVDICCFDKTGTLTSDDMEFSGVVGLTDSMELETDMGKAPVRTVEILASCHALVFVDNKLVGDPLEKAALKGIEWSYKSDEKAVAKK
;
A
#
# COMPACT_ATOMS: atom_id res chain seq x y z
N MET A 1 21.58 -32.69 24.16
CA MET A 1 21.72 -33.02 22.74
C MET A 1 20.39 -32.89 22.00
N GLU A 2 19.32 -33.53 22.49
CA GLU A 2 17.95 -33.44 21.92
C GLU A 2 17.42 -32.02 21.69
N LEU A 3 17.53 -31.13 22.68
CA LEU A 3 17.00 -29.77 22.57
C LEU A 3 17.71 -28.95 21.47
N SER A 4 19.01 -29.20 21.26
CA SER A 4 19.80 -28.51 20.24
C SER A 4 19.46 -29.00 18.83
N ILE A 5 19.21 -30.30 18.65
CA ILE A 5 18.77 -30.87 17.38
C ILE A 5 17.37 -30.36 17.02
N ALA A 6 16.44 -30.31 17.98
CA ALA A 6 15.09 -29.80 17.77
C ALA A 6 15.10 -28.31 17.35
N VAL A 7 15.88 -27.48 18.03
CA VAL A 7 16.02 -26.05 17.70
C VAL A 7 16.65 -25.87 16.32
N ASN A 8 17.74 -26.58 16.00
CA ASN A 8 18.39 -26.47 14.69
C ASN A 8 17.50 -26.95 13.54
N THR A 9 16.75 -28.03 13.76
CA THR A 9 15.77 -28.53 12.77
C THR A 9 14.66 -27.50 12.55
N SER A 10 14.18 -26.85 13.61
CA SER A 10 13.18 -25.79 13.54
C SER A 10 13.70 -24.57 12.77
N LEU A 11 14.95 -24.15 13.01
CA LEU A 11 15.57 -23.04 12.28
C LEU A 11 15.64 -23.29 10.78
N ILE A 12 16.06 -24.49 10.36
CA ILE A 12 16.12 -24.86 8.94
C ILE A 12 14.71 -24.86 8.33
N ALA A 13 13.71 -25.40 9.05
CA ALA A 13 12.34 -25.44 8.58
C ALA A 13 11.69 -24.06 8.46
N LEU A 14 12.01 -23.12 9.37
CA LEU A 14 11.55 -21.73 9.33
C LEU A 14 12.25 -20.95 8.20
N ALA A 15 13.56 -21.10 8.05
CA ALA A 15 14.33 -20.42 7.00
C ALA A 15 13.86 -20.81 5.59
N ARG A 16 13.49 -22.09 5.37
CA ARG A 16 12.88 -22.56 4.12
C ARG A 16 11.54 -21.87 3.79
N ARG A 17 10.90 -21.23 4.76
CA ARG A 17 9.67 -20.43 4.60
C ARG A 17 9.92 -18.92 4.61
N GLY A 18 11.18 -18.49 4.55
CA GLY A 18 11.55 -17.07 4.63
C GLY A 18 11.42 -16.47 6.03
N ILE A 19 11.28 -17.29 7.07
CA ILE A 19 11.20 -16.84 8.47
C ILE A 19 12.58 -17.00 9.10
N PHE A 20 13.25 -15.89 9.38
CA PHE A 20 14.60 -15.86 9.95
C PHE A 20 14.55 -15.54 11.43
N CYS A 21 15.03 -16.45 12.28
CA CYS A 21 14.99 -16.30 13.73
C CYS A 21 16.38 -15.92 14.27
N THR A 22 16.46 -14.79 14.97
CA THR A 22 17.70 -14.29 15.61
C THR A 22 17.93 -14.85 17.01
N GLU A 23 16.86 -15.28 17.68
CA GLU A 23 16.87 -15.80 19.06
C GLU A 23 16.19 -17.18 19.14
N PRO A 24 16.89 -18.27 18.79
CA PRO A 24 16.28 -19.60 18.61
C PRO A 24 15.63 -20.18 19.87
N PHE A 25 16.08 -19.75 21.05
CA PHE A 25 15.50 -20.17 22.34
C PHE A 25 14.05 -19.68 22.52
N ARG A 26 13.58 -18.70 21.72
CA ARG A 26 12.19 -18.22 21.75
C ARG A 26 11.20 -19.14 21.00
N ILE A 27 11.69 -20.02 20.12
CA ILE A 27 10.83 -20.87 19.27
C ILE A 27 9.82 -21.70 20.09
N PRO A 28 10.22 -22.37 21.20
CA PRO A 28 9.26 -23.18 21.98
C PRO A 28 8.15 -22.36 22.67
N PHE A 29 8.35 -21.05 22.87
CA PHE A 29 7.33 -20.20 23.48
C PHE A 29 6.15 -19.94 22.54
N ALA A 30 6.35 -20.02 21.22
CA ALA A 30 5.28 -19.84 20.24
C ALA A 30 4.15 -20.88 20.38
N GLY A 31 4.43 -22.07 20.93
CA GLY A 31 3.42 -23.09 21.22
C GLY A 31 2.59 -22.84 22.48
N LYS A 32 2.87 -21.77 23.24
CA LYS A 32 2.20 -21.40 24.49
C LYS A 32 1.46 -20.06 24.41
N VAL A 33 1.30 -19.52 23.20
CA VAL A 33 0.67 -18.21 23.00
C VAL A 33 -0.86 -18.36 23.05
N ASP A 34 -1.51 -17.62 23.95
CA ASP A 34 -2.97 -17.57 24.06
C ASP A 34 -3.60 -16.36 23.31
N ILE A 35 -2.80 -15.31 23.06
CA ILE A 35 -3.24 -14.05 22.46
C ILE A 35 -2.25 -13.61 21.38
N CYS A 36 -2.76 -13.32 20.18
CA CYS A 36 -1.99 -12.77 19.07
C CYS A 36 -2.42 -11.32 18.80
N CYS A 37 -1.54 -10.37 19.07
CA CYS A 37 -1.75 -8.96 18.71
C CYS A 37 -1.27 -8.73 17.27
N PHE A 38 -2.06 -7.99 16.49
CA PHE A 38 -1.68 -7.57 15.14
C PHE A 38 -1.55 -6.06 15.11
N ASP A 39 -0.45 -5.58 14.52
CA ASP A 39 -0.33 -4.18 14.11
C ASP A 39 -1.11 -3.96 12.80
N LYS A 40 -1.57 -2.74 12.54
CA LYS A 40 -2.34 -2.43 11.34
C LYS A 40 -1.44 -2.06 10.16
N THR A 41 -0.72 -0.95 10.27
CA THR A 41 0.10 -0.37 9.18
C THR A 41 1.36 -1.22 9.00
N GLY A 42 1.71 -1.57 7.77
CA GLY A 42 2.86 -2.42 7.45
C GLY A 42 2.70 -3.90 7.80
N THR A 43 1.54 -4.32 8.34
CA THR A 43 1.24 -5.71 8.73
C THR A 43 -0.08 -6.20 8.14
N LEU A 44 -1.21 -5.62 8.55
CA LEU A 44 -2.53 -5.97 8.00
C LEU A 44 -2.86 -5.19 6.72
N THR A 45 -2.39 -3.94 6.64
CA THR A 45 -2.51 -3.09 5.47
C THR A 45 -1.14 -2.73 4.93
N SER A 46 -1.06 -2.40 3.64
CA SER A 46 0.11 -1.73 3.09
C SER A 46 0.28 -0.34 3.74
N ASP A 47 1.50 0.19 3.64
CA ASP A 47 1.82 1.59 3.93
C ASP A 47 1.57 2.48 2.70
N ASP A 48 1.33 1.86 1.54
CA ASP A 48 1.00 2.55 0.31
C ASP A 48 -0.45 3.02 0.31
N MET A 49 -0.67 4.26 -0.15
CA MET A 49 -2.00 4.80 -0.38
C MET A 49 -2.55 4.29 -1.71
N GLU A 50 -3.77 3.75 -1.69
CA GLU A 50 -4.49 3.28 -2.87
C GLU A 50 -5.75 4.10 -3.09
N PHE A 51 -5.98 4.52 -4.34
CA PHE A 51 -7.19 5.24 -4.71
C PHE A 51 -8.35 4.25 -4.88
N SER A 52 -9.40 4.40 -4.07
CA SER A 52 -10.57 3.54 -4.13
C SER A 52 -11.66 4.05 -5.09
N GLY A 53 -11.81 5.37 -5.24
CA GLY A 53 -12.87 5.97 -6.06
C GLY A 53 -13.23 7.38 -5.63
N VAL A 54 -14.30 7.93 -6.22
CA VAL A 54 -14.88 9.23 -5.84
C VAL A 54 -16.32 9.05 -5.38
N VAL A 55 -16.76 9.91 -4.46
CA VAL A 55 -18.18 10.02 -4.09
C VAL A 55 -18.72 11.31 -4.71
N GLY A 56 -19.88 11.21 -5.37
CA GLY A 56 -20.54 12.35 -6.00
C GLY A 56 -21.22 13.29 -5.01
N LEU A 57 -21.74 14.40 -5.53
CA LEU A 57 -22.58 15.36 -4.77
C LEU A 57 -24.06 14.96 -4.75
N THR A 58 -24.37 13.70 -5.07
CA THR A 58 -25.73 13.16 -5.02
C THR A 58 -26.06 12.71 -3.60
N ASP A 59 -27.36 12.55 -3.29
CA ASP A 59 -27.79 12.05 -1.97
C ASP A 59 -27.29 10.63 -1.65
N SER A 60 -26.81 9.90 -2.67
CA SER A 60 -26.18 8.59 -2.55
C SER A 60 -24.69 8.72 -2.22
N MET A 61 -24.26 8.20 -1.06
CA MET A 61 -22.84 8.06 -0.72
C MET A 61 -22.19 6.84 -1.40
N GLU A 62 -22.64 6.49 -2.60
CA GLU A 62 -22.08 5.38 -3.36
C GLU A 62 -20.71 5.77 -3.93
N LEU A 63 -19.72 4.90 -3.70
CA LEU A 63 -18.38 5.06 -4.22
C LEU A 63 -18.36 4.68 -5.70
N GLU A 64 -18.09 5.63 -6.58
CA GLU A 64 -17.81 5.37 -7.99
C GLU A 64 -16.34 4.98 -8.12
N THR A 65 -16.10 3.73 -8.50
CA THR A 65 -14.76 3.18 -8.73
C THR A 65 -14.33 3.31 -10.18
N ASP A 66 -15.29 3.46 -11.11
CA ASP A 66 -15.06 3.61 -12.54
C ASP A 66 -14.96 5.10 -12.91
N MET A 67 -13.74 5.55 -13.16
CA MET A 67 -13.44 6.95 -13.48
C MET A 67 -13.98 7.39 -14.85
N GLY A 68 -14.39 6.46 -15.71
CA GLY A 68 -15.12 6.77 -16.95
C GLY A 68 -16.55 7.25 -16.70
N LYS A 69 -17.14 6.92 -15.54
CA LYS A 69 -18.48 7.38 -15.12
C LYS A 69 -18.44 8.63 -14.26
N ALA A 70 -17.28 8.94 -13.68
CA ALA A 70 -17.11 10.16 -12.92
C ALA A 70 -17.30 11.40 -13.82
N PRO A 71 -17.88 12.51 -13.32
CA PRO A 71 -17.98 13.74 -14.08
C PRO A 71 -16.60 14.20 -14.55
N VAL A 72 -16.47 14.55 -15.83
CA VAL A 72 -15.19 14.96 -16.44
C VAL A 72 -14.50 16.06 -15.63
N ARG A 73 -15.26 17.04 -15.15
CA ARG A 73 -14.72 18.12 -14.30
C ARG A 73 -14.12 17.62 -13.00
N THR A 74 -14.68 16.58 -12.38
CA THR A 74 -14.13 15.98 -11.16
C THR A 74 -12.76 15.36 -11.44
N VAL A 75 -12.63 14.63 -12.54
CA VAL A 75 -11.37 14.04 -12.99
C VAL A 75 -10.34 15.13 -13.31
N GLU A 76 -10.72 16.17 -14.03
CA GLU A 76 -9.85 17.31 -14.36
C GLU A 76 -9.37 18.06 -13.10
N ILE A 77 -10.23 18.25 -12.10
CA ILE A 77 -9.87 18.87 -10.82
C ILE A 77 -8.84 18.00 -10.09
N LEU A 78 -9.07 16.68 -9.98
CA LEU A 78 -8.13 15.76 -9.36
C LEU A 78 -6.78 15.71 -10.10
N ALA A 79 -6.79 15.90 -11.43
CA ALA A 79 -5.59 15.93 -12.25
C ALA A 79 -4.80 17.24 -12.15
N SER A 80 -5.44 18.35 -11.79
CA SER A 80 -4.82 19.70 -11.86
C SER A 80 -4.60 20.37 -10.49
N CYS A 81 -5.39 20.00 -9.48
CA CYS A 81 -5.35 20.61 -8.15
C CYS A 81 -4.53 19.75 -7.17
N HIS A 82 -3.23 19.67 -7.39
CA HIS A 82 -2.29 18.94 -6.53
C HIS A 82 -0.94 19.67 -6.45
N ALA A 83 -0.11 19.35 -5.46
CA ALA A 83 1.21 19.94 -5.26
C ALA A 83 2.37 19.07 -5.78
N LEU A 84 2.09 18.02 -6.57
CA LEU A 84 3.10 17.14 -7.13
C LEU A 84 4.08 17.86 -8.07
N VAL A 85 5.36 17.50 -7.99
CA VAL A 85 6.46 18.10 -8.75
C VAL A 85 7.39 17.02 -9.32
N PHE A 86 8.09 17.34 -10.41
CA PHE A 86 9.16 16.49 -10.95
C PHE A 86 10.53 16.92 -10.43
N VAL A 87 11.21 16.02 -9.73
CA VAL A 87 12.60 16.19 -9.28
C VAL A 87 13.40 14.97 -9.73
N ASP A 88 14.54 15.17 -10.38
CA ASP A 88 15.41 14.10 -10.90
C ASP A 88 14.66 13.05 -11.74
N ASN A 89 13.77 13.53 -12.62
CA ASN A 89 12.91 12.70 -13.48
C ASN A 89 11.98 11.73 -12.70
N LYS A 90 11.65 12.07 -11.45
CA LYS A 90 10.70 11.35 -10.60
C LYS A 90 9.60 12.28 -10.11
N LEU A 91 8.39 11.73 -10.03
CA LEU A 91 7.25 12.41 -9.44
C LEU A 91 7.34 12.38 -7.91
N VAL A 92 7.44 13.54 -7.29
CA VAL A 92 7.59 13.76 -5.85
C VAL A 92 6.40 14.57 -5.33
N GLY A 93 6.00 14.30 -4.09
CA GLY A 93 4.82 14.92 -3.46
C GLY A 93 4.12 13.96 -2.52
N ASP A 94 2.94 14.35 -2.04
CA ASP A 94 2.15 13.59 -1.07
C ASP A 94 1.72 12.21 -1.67
N PRO A 95 1.91 11.09 -0.96
CA PRO A 95 1.45 9.78 -1.41
C PRO A 95 -0.04 9.73 -1.78
N LEU A 96 -0.89 10.49 -1.09
CA LEU A 96 -2.33 10.57 -1.36
C LEU A 96 -2.59 11.20 -2.74
N GLU A 97 -1.90 12.28 -3.07
CA GLU A 97 -2.04 12.94 -4.38
C GLU A 97 -1.52 12.05 -5.51
N LYS A 98 -0.40 11.34 -5.29
CA LYS A 98 0.11 10.36 -6.27
C LYS A 98 -0.87 9.23 -6.50
N ALA A 99 -1.50 8.73 -5.43
CA ALA A 99 -2.51 7.69 -5.51
C ALA A 99 -3.74 8.18 -6.29
N ALA A 100 -4.23 9.38 -6.01
CA ALA A 100 -5.36 9.99 -6.71
C ALA A 100 -5.07 10.15 -8.21
N LEU A 101 -3.93 10.76 -8.57
CA LEU A 101 -3.54 10.95 -9.97
C LEU A 101 -3.40 9.61 -10.72
N LYS A 102 -2.82 8.60 -10.07
CA LYS A 102 -2.72 7.25 -10.61
C LYS A 102 -4.11 6.62 -10.79
N GLY A 103 -4.99 6.79 -9.81
CA GLY A 103 -6.34 6.22 -9.76
C GLY A 103 -7.29 6.77 -10.81
N ILE A 104 -7.18 8.06 -11.15
CA ILE A 104 -7.94 8.65 -12.26
C ILE A 104 -7.38 8.31 -13.65
N GLU A 105 -6.31 7.49 -13.71
CA GLU A 105 -5.60 7.12 -14.94
C GLU A 105 -4.93 8.30 -15.66
N TRP A 106 -4.43 9.29 -14.91
CA TRP A 106 -3.64 10.40 -15.47
C TRP A 106 -2.15 10.21 -15.19
N SER A 107 -1.34 10.94 -15.94
CA SER A 107 0.09 11.07 -15.72
C SER A 107 0.48 12.54 -15.69
N TYR A 108 1.20 12.94 -14.66
CA TYR A 108 1.88 14.23 -14.62
C TYR A 108 3.27 14.04 -15.21
N LYS A 109 3.75 15.03 -15.98
CA LYS A 109 5.04 14.98 -16.67
C LYS A 109 5.96 16.12 -16.24
N SER A 110 7.22 16.03 -16.63
CA SER A 110 8.26 17.03 -16.31
C SER A 110 8.00 18.41 -16.90
N ASP A 111 7.10 18.53 -17.88
CA ASP A 111 6.65 19.81 -18.43
C ASP A 111 5.49 20.43 -17.65
N GLU A 112 5.26 19.97 -16.41
CA GLU A 112 4.22 20.42 -15.48
C GLU A 112 2.80 20.27 -16.03
N LYS A 113 2.60 19.25 -16.89
CA LYS A 113 1.29 18.94 -17.48
C LYS A 113 0.79 17.58 -17.05
N ALA A 114 -0.47 17.57 -16.66
CA ALA A 114 -1.24 16.35 -16.48
C ALA A 114 -1.86 15.93 -17.82
N VAL A 115 -1.72 14.66 -18.19
CA VAL A 115 -2.30 14.08 -19.40
C VAL A 115 -2.96 12.74 -19.07
N ALA A 116 -4.17 12.54 -19.59
CA ALA A 116 -4.86 11.26 -19.50
C ALA A 116 -4.04 10.14 -20.16
N LYS A 117 -3.96 8.98 -19.51
CA LYS A 117 -3.41 7.76 -20.11
C LYS A 117 -4.47 7.21 -21.05
N LYS A 118 -4.13 7.07 -22.33
CA LYS A 118 -4.97 6.36 -23.30
C LYS A 118 -4.84 4.86 -23.13
#